data_AF-A0A382SS87-F1
#
_entry.id   AF-A0A382SS87-F1
#
_cell.length_a   1.000
_cell.length_b   1.000
_cell.length_c   1.000
_cell.angle_alpha   90.00
_cell.angle_beta   90.00
_cell.angle_gamma   90.00
#
_symmetry.space_group_name_H-M   'P 1'
#
loop_
_entity.id
_entity.type
_entity.pdbx_description
1 polymer ?
#
loop_
_entity_poly.entity_id
_entity_poly.type
_entity_poly.pdbx_seq_one_letter_code
_entity_poly.pdbx_strand_id
1 'polypeptide(L)'
;AFAGIARPERFFEDLEADGVTLKGQYAFPDHHEFRAQDVTRVVRMAQECGADTLVTTEKDAVRLRSKAFPGPLWVWGYRLQTSSPETLVSWLKDLTGLSSLPDSA
;
A
#
# COMPACT_ATOMS: atom_id res chain seq x y z
N ALA A 1 -5.88 9.60 -2.92
CA ALA A 1 -5.30 8.37 -2.32
C ALA A 1 -6.11 7.96 -1.08
N PHE A 2 -6.02 6.72 -0.64
CA PHE A 2 -6.62 6.28 0.62
C PHE A 2 -5.80 5.17 1.28
N ALA A 3 -5.87 5.05 2.61
CA ALA A 3 -5.13 4.03 3.36
C ALA A 3 -5.83 3.64 4.67
N GLY A 4 -5.65 2.39 5.10
CA GLY A 4 -6.11 1.79 6.36
C GLY A 4 -4.95 1.29 7.22
N ILE A 5 -3.95 2.16 7.40
CA ILE A 5 -2.70 1.87 8.12
C ILE A 5 -2.55 2.75 9.37
N ALA A 6 -1.69 2.36 10.31
CA ALA A 6 -1.50 3.07 11.58
C ALA A 6 -1.08 4.55 11.46
N ARG A 7 -0.37 4.92 10.39
CA ARG A 7 0.11 6.29 10.11
C ARG A 7 -0.13 6.63 8.64
N PRO A 8 -1.39 6.91 8.25
CA PRO A 8 -1.73 7.16 6.85
C PRO A 8 -1.14 8.49 6.34
N GLU A 9 -0.83 9.43 7.22
CA GLU A 9 -0.26 10.74 6.87
C GLU A 9 1.07 10.57 6.13
N ARG A 10 1.96 9.72 6.65
CA ARG A 10 3.26 9.42 6.02
C ARG A 10 3.11 8.86 4.61
N PHE A 11 2.09 8.05 4.38
CA PHE A 11 1.83 7.51 3.05
C PHE A 11 1.41 8.61 2.06
N PHE A 12 0.59 9.57 2.50
CA PHE A 12 0.20 10.69 1.65
C PHE A 12 1.39 11.63 1.40
N GLU A 13 2.17 11.94 2.43
CA GLU A 13 3.40 12.74 2.33
C GLU A 13 4.40 12.11 1.35
N ASP A 14 4.61 10.80 1.44
CA ASP A 14 5.54 10.10 0.55
C ASP A 14 5.05 10.08 -0.90
N LEU A 15 3.74 9.95 -1.14
CA LEU A 15 3.17 10.08 -2.49
C LEU A 15 3.43 11.48 -3.08
N GLU A 16 3.21 12.53 -2.30
CA GLU A 16 3.48 13.89 -2.75
C GLU A 16 4.97 14.13 -2.98
N ALA A 17 5.84 13.59 -2.13
CA ALA A 17 7.29 13.64 -2.28
C ALA A 17 7.75 12.92 -3.56
N ASP A 18 7.08 11.84 -3.96
CA ASP A 18 7.29 11.13 -5.23
C ASP A 18 6.67 11.83 -6.46
N GLY A 19 6.10 13.03 -6.27
CA GLY A 19 5.55 13.86 -7.34
C GLY A 19 4.09 13.57 -7.69
N VAL A 20 3.38 12.77 -6.89
CA VAL A 20 1.95 12.52 -7.08
C VAL A 20 1.16 13.74 -6.61
N THR A 21 0.31 14.29 -7.49
CA THR A 21 -0.62 15.35 -7.09
C THR A 21 -1.87 14.74 -6.46
N LEU A 22 -2.03 14.86 -5.14
CA LEU A 22 -3.20 14.37 -4.44
C LEU A 22 -4.39 15.33 -4.61
N LYS A 23 -5.39 14.93 -5.41
CA LYS A 23 -6.68 15.66 -5.52
C LYS A 23 -7.59 15.46 -4.30
N GLY A 24 -7.35 14.41 -3.53
CA GLY A 24 -8.08 14.10 -2.30
C GLY A 24 -7.46 12.92 -1.57
N GLN A 25 -7.66 12.88 -0.25
CA GLN A 25 -7.16 11.82 0.62
C GLN A 25 -8.23 11.32 1.59
N TYR A 26 -8.17 10.04 1.93
CA TYR A 26 -9.06 9.45 2.93
C TYR A 26 -8.33 8.41 3.77
N ALA A 27 -8.34 8.62 5.09
CA ALA A 27 -7.79 7.69 6.06
C ALA A 27 -8.90 6.82 6.64
N PHE A 28 -8.78 5.51 6.46
CA PHE A 28 -9.54 4.51 7.20
C PHE A 28 -8.82 4.19 8.52
N PRO A 29 -9.52 3.65 9.53
CA PRO A 29 -8.89 3.11 10.73
C PRO A 29 -7.80 2.10 10.41
N ASP A 30 -6.80 1.97 11.28
CA ASP A 30 -5.83 0.89 11.13
C ASP A 30 -6.54 -0.47 11.19
N HIS A 31 -6.03 -1.42 10.42
CA HIS A 31 -6.64 -2.74 10.27
C HIS A 31 -8.07 -2.73 9.70
N HIS A 32 -8.51 -1.65 9.05
CA HIS A 32 -9.86 -1.56 8.47
C HIS A 32 -10.19 -2.74 7.55
N GLU A 33 -11.37 -3.30 7.74
CA GLU A 33 -11.95 -4.32 6.88
C GLU A 33 -12.79 -3.65 5.79
N PHE A 34 -12.25 -3.62 4.58
CA PHE A 34 -12.90 -2.96 3.45
C PHE A 34 -14.19 -3.68 3.03
N ARG A 35 -15.29 -2.92 3.02
CA ARG A 35 -16.60 -3.34 2.54
C ARG A 35 -16.89 -2.73 1.17
N ALA A 36 -17.91 -3.25 0.48
CA ALA A 36 -18.32 -2.72 -0.83
C ALA A 36 -18.68 -1.22 -0.75
N GLN A 37 -19.25 -0.78 0.37
CA GLN A 37 -19.60 0.62 0.62
C GLN A 37 -18.36 1.52 0.69
N ASP A 38 -17.23 1.01 1.15
CA ASP A 38 -15.97 1.77 1.22
C ASP A 38 -15.42 2.02 -0.18
N VAL A 39 -15.54 1.02 -1.08
CA VAL A 39 -15.19 1.19 -2.49
C VAL A 39 -16.05 2.26 -3.14
N THR A 40 -17.37 2.20 -2.94
CA THR A 40 -18.30 3.23 -3.45
C THR A 40 -17.93 4.61 -2.91
N ARG A 41 -17.57 4.72 -1.63
CA ARG A 41 -17.13 5.98 -1.02
C ARG A 41 -15.88 6.55 -1.70
N VAL A 42 -14.81 5.76 -1.82
CA VAL A 42 -13.55 6.28 -2.39
C VAL A 42 -13.68 6.61 -3.88
N VAL A 43 -14.48 5.84 -4.62
CA VAL A 43 -14.80 6.14 -6.03
C VAL A 43 -15.56 7.46 -6.15
N ARG A 44 -16.58 7.65 -5.32
CA ARG A 44 -17.36 8.89 -5.31
C ARG A 44 -16.48 10.10 -4.96
N MET A 45 -15.64 9.96 -3.94
CA MET A 45 -14.70 11.02 -3.56
C MET A 45 -13.75 11.37 -4.72
N ALA A 46 -13.23 10.36 -5.43
CA ALA A 46 -12.36 10.58 -6.58
C ALA A 46 -13.08 11.34 -7.71
N GLN A 47 -14.35 11.03 -7.97
CA GLN A 47 -15.15 11.77 -8.94
C GLN A 47 -15.40 13.22 -8.49
N GLU A 48 -15.75 13.44 -7.22
CA GLU A 48 -16.03 14.76 -6.66
C GLU A 48 -14.80 15.68 -6.68
N CYS A 49 -13.59 15.14 -6.46
CA CYS A 49 -12.36 15.91 -6.52
C CYS A 49 -11.68 15.93 -7.91
N GLY A 50 -12.28 15.28 -8.92
CA GLY A 50 -11.72 15.20 -10.26
C GLY A 50 -10.37 14.48 -10.31
N ALA A 51 -10.20 13.42 -9.52
CA ALA A 51 -9.03 12.57 -9.57
C ALA A 51 -9.09 11.62 -10.77
N ASP A 52 -7.97 11.49 -11.49
CA ASP A 52 -7.84 10.58 -12.62
C ASP A 52 -7.85 9.11 -12.20
N THR A 53 -7.37 8.83 -10.98
CA THR A 53 -7.22 7.46 -10.50
C THR A 53 -7.21 7.34 -8.97
N LEU A 54 -7.44 6.12 -8.48
CA LEU A 54 -7.27 5.74 -7.08
C LEU A 54 -5.87 5.18 -6.81
N VAL A 55 -5.33 5.46 -5.63
CA VAL A 55 -4.05 4.95 -5.12
C VAL A 55 -4.23 4.50 -3.67
N THR A 56 -3.69 3.33 -3.32
CA THR A 56 -3.65 2.79 -1.95
C THR A 56 -2.33 2.06 -1.65
N THR A 57 -2.18 1.57 -0.42
CA THR A 57 -0.97 0.85 0.02
C THR A 57 -0.99 -0.62 -0.41
N GLU A 58 0.18 -1.28 -0.49
CA GLU A 58 0.27 -2.74 -0.69
C GLU A 58 -0.49 -3.52 0.39
N LYS A 59 -0.43 -3.07 1.65
CA LYS A 59 -1.12 -3.71 2.78
C LYS A 59 -2.63 -3.72 2.58
N ASP A 60 -3.20 -2.59 2.18
CA ASP A 60 -4.65 -2.47 1.97
C ASP A 60 -5.08 -3.17 0.68
N ALA A 61 -4.24 -3.14 -0.36
CA ALA A 61 -4.50 -3.82 -1.62
C ALA A 61 -4.76 -5.32 -1.42
N VAL A 62 -4.02 -6.00 -0.53
CA VAL A 62 -4.25 -7.42 -0.19
C VAL A 62 -5.69 -7.65 0.29
N ARG A 63 -6.23 -6.76 1.14
CA ARG A 63 -7.60 -6.85 1.66
C ARG A 63 -8.67 -6.46 0.64
N LEU A 64 -8.27 -5.70 -0.39
CA LEU A 64 -9.13 -5.24 -1.47
C LEU A 64 -9.19 -6.19 -2.68
N ARG A 65 -8.32 -7.22 -2.75
CA ARG A 65 -8.22 -8.14 -3.90
C ARG A 65 -9.55 -8.75 -4.34
N SER A 66 -10.47 -8.97 -3.41
CA SER A 66 -11.79 -9.56 -3.68
C SER A 66 -12.87 -8.52 -4.04
N LYS A 67 -12.50 -7.24 -4.18
CA LYS A 67 -13.43 -6.13 -4.42
C LYS A 67 -13.29 -5.62 -5.84
N ALA A 68 -14.41 -5.33 -6.49
CA ALA A 68 -14.44 -4.76 -7.83
C ALA A 68 -14.34 -3.23 -7.76
N PHE A 69 -13.47 -2.65 -8.58
CA PHE A 69 -13.36 -1.21 -8.78
C PHE A 69 -13.80 -0.85 -10.21
N PRO A 70 -14.51 0.27 -10.41
CA PRO A 70 -14.96 0.72 -11.72
C PRO A 70 -13.82 1.33 -12.58
N GLY A 71 -12.58 1.24 -12.14
CA GLY A 71 -11.40 1.80 -12.80
C GLY A 71 -10.10 1.29 -12.17
N PRO A 72 -8.93 1.77 -12.64
CA PRO A 72 -7.65 1.33 -12.10
C PRO A 72 -7.49 1.72 -10.63
N LEU A 73 -7.00 0.77 -9.84
CA LEU A 73 -6.48 0.99 -8.50
C LEU A 73 -4.97 0.81 -8.54
N TRP A 74 -4.24 1.89 -8.34
CA TRP A 74 -2.79 1.83 -8.21
C TRP A 74 -2.41 1.47 -6.79
N VAL A 75 -1.39 0.64 -6.69
CA VAL A 75 -0.84 0.20 -5.42
C VAL A 75 0.56 0.77 -5.31
N TRP A 76 0.77 1.59 -4.29
CA TRP A 76 2.07 2.19 -4.02
C TRP A 76 2.72 1.45 -2.85
N GLY A 77 4.02 1.17 -3.00
CA GLY A 77 4.79 0.32 -2.12
C GLY A 77 6.27 0.54 -2.27
N TYR A 78 7.02 0.13 -1.25
CA TYR A 78 8.46 0.29 -1.23
C TYR A 78 9.14 -0.98 -1.73
N ARG A 79 10.15 -0.81 -2.56
CA ARG A 79 11.09 -1.87 -2.89
C ARG A 79 12.31 -1.75 -2.00
N LEU A 80 12.51 -2.72 -1.11
CA LEU A 80 13.75 -2.81 -0.36
C LEU A 80 14.89 -3.22 -1.30
N GLN A 81 15.98 -2.47 -1.28
CA GLN A 81 17.21 -2.79 -2.00
C GLN A 81 18.39 -2.75 -1.04
N THR A 82 19.32 -3.67 -1.23
CA THR A 82 20.57 -3.73 -0.47
C THR A 82 21.73 -3.86 -1.45
N SER A 83 22.84 -3.19 -1.14
CA SER A 83 24.08 -3.29 -1.91
C SER A 83 24.79 -4.64 -1.73
N SER A 84 24.40 -5.44 -0.73
CA SER A 84 24.98 -6.76 -0.47
C SER A 84 23.90 -7.74 0.03
N PRO A 85 23.07 -8.27 -0.88
CA PRO A 85 22.03 -9.26 -0.55
C PRO A 85 22.57 -10.47 0.20
N GLU A 86 23.75 -10.96 -0.18
CA GLU A 86 24.39 -12.17 0.33
C GLU A 86 24.77 -11.99 1.80
N THR A 87 25.31 -10.82 2.14
CA THR A 87 25.65 -10.44 3.52
C THR A 87 24.41 -10.36 4.39
N LEU A 88 23.32 -9.76 3.88
CA LEU A 88 22.04 -9.70 4.60
C LEU A 88 21.49 -11.10 4.86
N VAL A 89 21.51 -11.97 3.83
CA VAL A 89 21.04 -13.36 3.96
C VAL A 89 21.90 -14.14 4.96
N SER A 90 23.22 -14.01 4.91
CA SER A 90 24.12 -14.66 5.88
C SER A 90 23.82 -14.21 7.30
N TRP A 91 23.71 -12.89 7.52
CA TRP A 91 23.39 -12.32 8.83
C TRP A 91 22.04 -12.80 9.36
N LEU A 92 21.02 -12.90 8.50
CA LEU A 92 19.70 -13.42 8.89
C LEU A 92 19.76 -14.90 9.28
N LYS A 93 20.54 -15.72 8.57
CA LYS A 93 20.73 -17.15 8.91
C LYS A 93 21.40 -17.31 10.27
N ASP A 94 22.45 -16.53 10.54
CA ASP A 94 23.17 -16.57 11.81
C ASP A 94 22.26 -16.14 12.98
N LEU A 95 21.43 -15.11 12.77
CA LEU A 95 20.51 -14.59 13.79
C LEU A 95 19.34 -15.56 14.10
N THR A 96 18.86 -16.29 13.10
CA THR A 96 17.67 -17.17 13.21
C THR A 96 18.01 -18.64 13.43
N GLY A 97 19.27 -19.05 13.18
CA GLY A 97 19.69 -20.46 13.18
C GLY A 97 19.12 -21.27 12.00
N LEU A 98 18.52 -20.61 10.99
CA LEU A 98 17.95 -21.28 9.82
C LEU A 98 19.04 -21.64 8.81
N SER A 99 19.04 -22.89 8.34
CA SER A 99 19.97 -23.36 7.31
C SER A 99 19.63 -22.83 5.91
N SER A 100 18.36 -22.48 5.66
CA SER A 100 17.85 -21.89 4.42
C SER A 100 16.73 -20.89 4.70
N LEU A 101 16.62 -19.86 3.86
CA LEU A 101 15.45 -18.98 3.87
C LEU A 101 14.27 -19.68 3.16
N PRO A 102 13.03 -19.52 3.64
CA PRO A 102 11.86 -20.03 2.93
C PRO A 102 11.73 -19.32 1.57
N ASP A 103 11.30 -20.07 0.54
CA ASP A 103 11.03 -19.50 -0.78
C ASP A 103 9.96 -18.40 -0.69
N SER A 104 10.19 -17.29 -1.37
CA SER A 104 9.26 -16.17 -1.44
C SER A 104 7.96 -16.59 -2.15
N ALA A 105 6.84 -16.53 -1.43
CA ALA A 105 5.49 -16.71 -1.97
C ALA A 105 4.97 -15.45 -2.68
#